data_AF-A4CUH7-F1
#
_entry.id   AF-A4CUH7-F1
#
_cell.length_a   1.000
_cell.length_b   1.000
_cell.length_c   1.000
_cell.angle_alpha   90.00
_cell.angle_beta   90.00
_cell.angle_gamma   90.00
#
_symmetry.space_group_name_H-M   'P 1'
#
loop_
_entity.id
_entity.type
_entity.pdbx_description
1 polymer ?
#
loop_
_entity_poly.entity_id
_entity_poly.type
_entity_poly.pdbx_seq_one_letter_code
_entity_poly.pdbx_strand_id
1 'polypeptide(L)'
;MIRVLPLILCLIGMLSSLWCPRAANASPGLCTGPVCADDITRSAKNHWQLVLKLNDQQGHREKVVMNCLAGQLSPSSGPVDRAYATAVGRRACRLAGEGR
;
A
#
# COMPACT_ATOMS: atom_id res chain seq x y z
N MET A 1 33.34 -19.16 -39.84
CA MET A 1 32.84 -17.99 -39.07
C MET A 1 31.44 -18.19 -38.47
N ILE A 2 30.63 -19.17 -38.92
CA ILE A 2 29.25 -19.42 -38.45
C ILE A 2 29.14 -19.97 -37.01
N ARG A 3 30.17 -20.63 -36.47
CA ARG A 3 30.12 -21.27 -35.14
C ARG A 3 30.26 -20.33 -33.94
N VAL A 4 30.72 -19.10 -34.15
CA VAL A 4 30.96 -18.13 -33.06
C VAL A 4 29.72 -17.29 -32.76
N LEU A 5 28.84 -17.14 -33.75
CA LEU A 5 27.57 -16.40 -33.65
C LEU A 5 26.65 -16.87 -32.49
N PRO A 6 26.39 -18.18 -32.27
CA PRO A 6 25.53 -18.60 -31.16
C PRO A 6 26.15 -18.30 -29.79
N LEU A 7 27.47 -18.35 -29.69
CA LEU A 7 28.18 -18.08 -28.43
C LEU A 7 28.06 -16.60 -28.04
N ILE A 8 28.18 -15.70 -29.03
CA ILE A 8 28.00 -14.26 -28.85
C ILE A 8 26.57 -13.93 -28.43
N LEU A 9 25.57 -14.56 -29.05
CA LEU A 9 24.15 -14.39 -28.68
C LEU A 9 23.85 -14.87 -27.25
N CYS A 10 24.42 -16.00 -26.83
CA CYS A 10 24.28 -16.47 -25.44
C CYS A 10 24.90 -15.50 -24.43
N LEU A 11 26.08 -14.98 -24.72
CA LEU A 11 26.75 -13.99 -23.88
C LEU A 11 25.94 -12.69 -23.76
N ILE A 12 25.39 -12.20 -24.86
CA ILE A 12 24.52 -11.01 -24.86
C ILE A 12 23.25 -11.27 -24.03
N GLY A 13 22.63 -12.45 -24.14
CA GLY A 13 21.45 -12.83 -23.37
C GLY A 13 21.71 -12.96 -21.86
N MET A 14 22.90 -13.43 -21.47
CA MET A 14 23.28 -13.47 -20.06
C MET A 14 23.55 -12.06 -19.50
N LEU A 15 24.26 -11.21 -20.25
CA LEU A 15 24.54 -9.83 -19.82
C LEU A 15 23.27 -8.98 -19.69
N SER A 16 22.28 -9.17 -20.57
CA SER A 16 21.02 -8.40 -20.50
C SER A 16 20.19 -8.74 -19.26
N SER A 17 20.33 -9.94 -18.68
CA SER A 17 19.67 -10.31 -17.43
C SER A 17 20.21 -9.57 -16.19
N LEU A 18 21.47 -9.11 -16.23
CA LEU A 18 22.09 -8.31 -15.15
C LEU A 18 21.63 -6.85 -15.18
N TRP A 19 21.27 -6.34 -16.36
CA TRP A 19 20.82 -4.95 -16.54
C TRP A 19 19.31 -4.79 -16.56
N CYS A 20 18.55 -5.88 -16.47
CA CYS A 20 17.11 -5.77 -16.30
C CYS A 20 16.84 -5.38 -14.83
N PRO A 21 16.38 -4.15 -14.54
CA PRO A 21 16.00 -3.78 -13.19
C PRO A 21 14.89 -4.74 -12.76
N ARG A 22 15.18 -5.59 -11.77
CA ARG A 22 14.14 -6.40 -11.15
C ARG A 22 13.09 -5.44 -10.63
N ALA A 23 11.84 -5.61 -11.08
CA ALA A 23 10.72 -4.85 -10.56
C ALA A 23 10.70 -5.00 -9.04
N ALA A 24 11.17 -3.97 -8.33
CA ALA A 24 11.09 -3.91 -6.90
C ALA A 24 9.62 -3.75 -6.57
N ASN A 25 8.97 -4.84 -6.15
CA ASN A 25 7.67 -4.73 -5.51
C ASN A 25 7.87 -3.82 -4.32
N ALA A 26 7.29 -2.62 -4.37
CA ALA A 26 7.27 -1.74 -3.21
C ALA A 26 6.78 -2.58 -2.03
N SER A 27 7.50 -2.51 -0.91
CA SER A 27 7.09 -3.17 0.33
C SER A 27 5.60 -2.95 0.51
N PRO A 28 4.82 -3.97 0.95
CA PRO A 28 3.49 -3.68 1.44
C PRO A 28 3.64 -2.49 2.39
N GLY A 29 2.78 -1.46 2.23
CA GLY A 29 2.83 -0.30 3.11
C GLY A 29 2.78 -0.71 4.57
N LEU A 30 2.91 0.22 5.50
CA LEU A 30 2.87 -0.12 6.93
C LEU A 30 1.55 -0.86 7.26
N CYS A 31 1.62 -2.17 7.48
CA CYS A 31 0.45 -3.04 7.69
C CYS A 31 0.38 -3.52 9.13
N THR A 32 -0.84 -3.61 9.65
CA THR A 32 -1.16 -4.25 10.92
C THR A 32 -2.39 -5.13 10.74
N GLY A 33 -2.17 -6.45 10.75
CA GLY A 33 -3.22 -7.43 10.46
C GLY A 33 -3.92 -7.15 9.11
N PRO A 34 -5.27 -7.04 9.08
CA PRO A 34 -6.03 -6.82 7.84
C PRO A 34 -5.93 -5.40 7.26
N VAL A 35 -5.22 -4.48 7.92
CA VAL A 35 -5.19 -3.05 7.57
C VAL A 35 -3.79 -2.66 7.11
N CYS A 36 -3.68 -2.08 5.93
CA CYS A 36 -2.44 -1.54 5.39
C CYS A 36 -2.58 -0.04 5.11
N ALA A 37 -1.58 0.74 5.50
CA ALA A 37 -1.49 2.14 5.11
C ALA A 37 -1.13 2.24 3.61
N ASP A 38 -1.89 3.05 2.87
CA ASP A 38 -1.66 3.31 1.45
C ASP A 38 -1.07 4.71 1.24
N ASP A 39 -1.67 5.73 1.87
CA ASP A 39 -1.25 7.12 1.74
C ASP A 39 -1.66 7.95 2.97
N ILE A 40 -0.95 9.04 3.21
CA ILE A 40 -1.26 10.04 4.24
C ILE A 40 -1.17 11.44 3.62
N THR A 41 -2.30 12.14 3.61
CA THR A 41 -2.39 13.46 2.98
C THR A 41 -3.07 14.45 3.89
N ARG A 42 -2.79 15.74 3.67
CA ARG A 42 -3.49 16.82 4.36
C ARG A 42 -4.63 17.31 3.47
N SER A 43 -5.84 17.33 4.01
CA SER A 43 -7.01 17.82 3.29
C SER A 43 -6.95 19.33 3.08
N ALA A 44 -7.80 19.84 2.17
CA ALA A 44 -7.99 21.28 1.94
C ALA A 44 -8.48 22.04 3.19
N LYS A 45 -9.07 21.33 4.17
CA LYS A 45 -9.51 21.89 5.46
C LYS A 45 -8.45 21.71 6.57
N ASN A 46 -7.20 21.44 6.19
CA ASN A 46 -6.05 21.30 7.08
C ASN A 46 -6.11 20.18 8.13
N HIS A 47 -6.97 19.18 7.95
CA HIS A 47 -6.93 17.94 8.73
C HIS A 47 -6.29 16.80 7.92
N TRP A 48 -5.59 15.88 8.57
CA TRP A 48 -5.04 14.64 8.03
C TRP A 48 -6.16 13.71 7.54
N GLN A 49 -5.87 13.08 6.42
CA GLN A 49 -6.62 11.99 5.85
C GLN A 49 -5.68 10.82 5.65
N LEU A 50 -6.06 9.67 6.22
CA LEU A 50 -5.29 8.43 6.09
C LEU A 50 -6.03 7.52 5.14
N VAL A 51 -5.35 7.10 4.08
CA VAL A 51 -5.89 6.16 3.11
C VAL A 51 -5.42 4.77 3.50
N LEU A 52 -6.38 3.88 3.74
CA LEU A 52 -6.13 2.52 4.21
C LEU A 52 -6.67 1.51 3.20
N LYS A 53 -5.92 0.43 3.01
CA LYS A 53 -6.35 -0.77 2.28
C LYS A 53 -6.71 -1.83 3.30
N LEU A 54 -7.96 -2.30 3.25
CA LEU A 54 -8.47 -3.36 4.11
C LEU A 54 -8.55 -4.65 3.31
N ASN A 55 -8.20 -5.76 3.94
CA ASN A 55 -8.36 -7.10 3.36
C ASN A 55 -8.91 -8.05 4.42
N ASP A 56 -9.81 -8.94 4.06
CA ASP A 56 -10.27 -10.01 4.96
C ASP A 56 -9.79 -11.41 4.50
N GLN A 57 -10.14 -12.42 5.29
CA GLN A 57 -9.81 -13.82 5.00
C GLN A 57 -10.62 -14.42 3.84
N GLN A 58 -11.69 -13.74 3.42
CA GLN A 58 -12.55 -14.15 2.31
C GLN A 58 -12.05 -13.60 0.97
N GLY A 59 -11.00 -12.76 1.00
CA GLY A 59 -10.39 -12.15 -0.17
C GLY A 59 -11.03 -10.83 -0.59
N HIS A 60 -11.96 -10.29 0.19
CA HIS A 60 -12.50 -8.96 -0.07
C HIS A 60 -11.41 -7.91 0.19
N ARG A 61 -11.35 -6.90 -0.69
CA ARG A 61 -10.38 -5.82 -0.60
C ARG A 61 -11.07 -4.49 -0.79
N GLU A 62 -10.78 -3.56 0.11
CA GLU A 62 -11.41 -2.24 0.08
C GLU A 62 -10.40 -1.14 0.35
N LYS A 63 -10.62 0.02 -0.27
CA LYS A 63 -9.85 1.23 0.00
C LYS A 63 -10.76 2.21 0.73
N VAL A 64 -10.35 2.60 1.93
CA VAL A 64 -11.12 3.48 2.82
C VAL A 64 -10.29 4.68 3.22
N VAL A 65 -10.96 5.77 3.57
CA VAL A 65 -10.30 7.01 4.02
C VAL A 65 -10.73 7.32 5.43
N MET A 66 -9.76 7.46 6.34
CA MET A 66 -9.96 7.97 7.69
C MET A 66 -9.90 9.50 7.65
N ASN A 67 -10.97 10.15 8.11
CA ASN A 67 -10.96 11.56 8.44
C ASN A 67 -10.49 11.72 9.89
N CYS A 68 -9.29 12.25 10.10
CA CYS A 68 -8.73 12.37 11.44
C CYS A 68 -9.38 13.44 12.31
N LEU A 69 -10.05 14.44 11.72
CA LEU A 69 -10.86 15.41 12.46
C LEU A 69 -12.11 14.75 13.07
N ALA A 70 -12.80 13.91 12.30
CA ALA A 70 -14.02 13.22 12.73
C ALA A 70 -13.73 11.88 13.45
N GLY A 71 -12.55 11.30 13.27
CA GLY A 71 -12.20 9.97 13.76
C GLY A 71 -13.07 8.87 13.15
N GLN A 72 -13.44 9.03 11.88
CA GLN A 72 -14.37 8.16 11.16
C GLN A 72 -13.82 7.74 9.79
N LEU A 73 -14.11 6.48 9.43
CA LEU A 73 -13.84 5.93 8.10
C LEU A 73 -14.96 6.26 7.11
N SER A 74 -14.56 6.47 5.86
CA SER A 74 -15.45 6.55 4.71
C SER A 74 -15.02 5.55 3.63
N PRO A 75 -15.94 4.74 3.10
CA PRO A 75 -17.31 4.54 3.59
C PRO A 75 -17.34 3.90 4.99
N SER A 76 -18.39 4.19 5.76
CA SER A 76 -18.56 3.72 7.15
C SER A 76 -18.92 2.23 7.25
N SER A 77 -19.39 1.63 6.17
CA SER A 77 -19.69 0.20 6.05
C SER A 77 -19.09 -0.39 4.77
N GLY A 78 -19.02 -1.71 4.71
CA GLY A 78 -18.50 -2.48 3.59
C GLY A 78 -18.42 -3.96 3.95
N PRO A 79 -18.06 -4.83 2.99
CA PRO A 79 -17.85 -6.26 3.24
C PRO A 79 -16.74 -6.55 4.26
N VAL A 80 -15.70 -5.70 4.36
CA VAL A 80 -14.61 -5.87 5.32
C VAL A 80 -14.89 -5.12 6.62
N ASP A 81 -14.72 -5.78 7.77
CA ASP A 81 -14.94 -5.20 9.09
C ASP A 81 -14.15 -3.88 9.29
N ARG A 82 -14.87 -2.86 9.76
CA ARG A 82 -14.38 -1.49 9.98
C ARG A 82 -14.01 -1.22 11.42
N ALA A 83 -14.42 -2.05 12.38
CA ALA A 83 -14.16 -1.79 13.80
C ALA A 83 -12.65 -1.75 14.07
N TYR A 84 -11.93 -2.77 13.61
CA TYR A 84 -10.48 -2.84 13.74
C TYR A 84 -9.77 -1.72 12.97
N ALA A 85 -10.16 -1.48 11.71
CA ALA A 85 -9.59 -0.39 10.90
C ALA A 85 -9.83 1.00 11.51
N THR A 86 -10.99 1.23 12.14
CA THR A 86 -11.30 2.48 12.81
C THR A 86 -10.41 2.69 14.03
N ALA A 87 -10.18 1.63 14.83
CA ALA A 87 -9.30 1.71 15.98
C ALA A 87 -7.85 2.01 15.57
N VAL A 88 -7.34 1.31 14.54
CA VAL A 88 -6.01 1.55 13.97
C VAL A 88 -5.90 2.97 13.41
N GLY A 89 -6.88 3.41 12.62
CA GLY A 89 -6.90 4.74 12.02
C GLY A 89 -6.94 5.85 13.08
N ARG A 90 -7.76 5.72 14.14
CA ARG A 90 -7.80 6.69 15.24
C ARG A 90 -6.46 6.80 15.96
N ARG A 91 -5.79 5.67 16.19
CA ARG A 91 -4.44 5.65 16.78
C ARG A 91 -3.44 6.33 15.86
N ALA A 92 -3.49 6.06 14.56
CA ALA A 92 -2.62 6.68 13.57
C ALA A 92 -2.83 8.19 13.48
N CYS A 93 -4.09 8.66 13.50
CA CYS A 93 -4.40 10.08 13.57
C CYS A 93 -3.74 10.72 14.79
N ARG A 94 -3.85 10.10 15.98
CA ARG A 94 -3.26 10.63 17.22
C ARG A 94 -1.74 10.78 17.10
N LEU A 95 -1.08 9.81 16.45
CA LEU A 95 0.36 9.87 16.17
C LEU A 95 0.73 10.95 15.15
N ALA A 96 -0.16 11.27 14.22
CA ALA A 96 -0.01 12.39 13.28
C ALA A 96 -0.32 13.77 13.92
N GLY A 97 -0.64 13.82 15.21
CA GLY A 97 -0.99 15.03 15.93
C GLY A 97 -2.45 15.45 15.78
N GLU A 98 -3.32 14.55 15.33
CA GLU A 98 -4.76 14.80 15.17
C GLU A 98 -5.64 13.80 15.92
N GLY A 99 -6.74 14.26 16.48
CA GLY A 99 -7.64 13.42 17.27
C GLY A 99 -7.36 13.50 18.77
N ARG A 100 -8.45 13.41 19.53
CA ARG A 100 -8.48 13.51 20.98
C ARG A 100 -8.22 12.15 21.65
#